data_AF-A0A9D3ZL06-F1
#
_entry.id   AF-A0A9D3ZL06-F1
#
_cell.length_a   1.000
_cell.length_b   1.000
_cell.length_c   1.000
_cell.angle_alpha   90.00
_cell.angle_beta   90.00
_cell.angle_gamma   90.00
#
_symmetry.space_group_name_H-M   'P 1'
#
loop_
_entity.id
_entity.type
_entity.pdbx_description
1 polymer ?
#
loop_
_entity_poly.entity_id
_entity_poly.type
_entity_poly.pdbx_seq_one_letter_code
_entity_poly.pdbx_strand_id
1 'polypeptide(L)'
;MDVYLLGCPPKPEAVIDAITKLRKKISRKIYEDQIRSQQGDRCFTTNHKFCLVRSACIENYNQGLLYQPPSTSEIPPETFFNYK
;
A
#
# COMPACT_ATOMS: atom_id res chain seq x y z
N MET A 1 -1.71 1.75 17.07
CA MET A 1 -2.60 2.81 16.54
C MET A 1 -3.08 3.66 17.70
N ASP A 2 -2.90 4.98 17.60
CA ASP A 2 -3.16 5.88 18.74
C ASP A 2 -4.56 6.49 18.76
N VAL A 3 -5.19 6.64 17.59
CA VAL A 3 -6.54 7.19 17.39
C VAL A 3 -7.21 6.46 16.23
N TYR A 4 -8.52 6.20 16.34
CA TYR A 4 -9.34 5.63 15.27
C TYR A 4 -10.20 6.72 14.62
N LEU A 5 -10.31 6.68 13.28
CA LEU A 5 -11.16 7.56 12.48
C LEU A 5 -12.45 6.84 12.08
N LEU A 6 -13.58 7.54 12.17
CA LEU A 6 -14.88 7.02 11.77
C LEU A 6 -15.29 7.59 10.40
N GLY A 7 -15.83 6.74 9.53
CA GLY A 7 -16.39 7.10 8.22
C GLY A 7 -15.52 6.68 7.03
N CYS A 8 -16.15 6.48 5.87
CA CYS A 8 -15.48 6.14 4.61
C CYS A 8 -16.14 6.89 3.42
N PRO A 9 -15.48 7.92 2.86
CA PRO A 9 -14.31 8.61 3.41
C PRO A 9 -14.68 9.38 4.69
N PRO A 10 -13.75 9.51 5.65
CA PRO A 10 -14.00 10.25 6.89
C PRO A 10 -14.19 11.74 6.56
N LYS A 11 -15.15 12.37 7.25
CA LYS A 11 -15.38 13.81 7.13
C LYS A 11 -14.17 14.62 7.66
N PRO A 12 -13.93 15.84 7.15
CA PRO A 12 -12.80 16.66 7.60
C PRO A 12 -12.84 16.95 9.12
N GLU A 13 -14.02 17.07 9.72
CA GLU A 13 -14.16 17.30 11.17
C GLU A 13 -13.65 16.11 11.99
N ALA A 14 -13.87 14.88 11.51
CA ALA A 14 -13.39 13.67 12.18
C ALA A 14 -11.85 13.59 12.18
N VAL A 15 -11.22 14.09 11.10
CA VAL A 15 -9.75 14.17 11.01
C VAL A 15 -9.20 15.19 12.00
N ILE A 16 -9.82 16.38 12.09
CA ILE A 16 -9.42 17.43 13.04
C ILE A 16 -9.59 16.96 14.49
N ASP A 17 -10.69 16.27 14.80
CA ASP A 17 -10.92 15.68 16.12
C ASP A 17 -9.86 14.63 16.46
N ALA A 18 -9.51 13.76 15.51
CA ALA A 18 -8.48 12.75 15.73
C ALA A 18 -7.10 13.36 15.99
N ILE A 19 -6.73 14.41 15.25
CA ILE A 19 -5.48 15.17 15.49
C ILE A 19 -5.50 15.78 16.91
N THR A 20 -6.62 16.36 17.31
CA THR A 20 -6.76 16.96 18.65
C THR A 20 -6.65 15.90 19.75
N LYS A 21 -7.30 14.74 19.57
CA LYS A 21 -7.19 13.58 20.47
C LYS A 21 -5.76 13.05 20.55
N LEU A 22 -5.05 12.98 19.43
CA LEU A 22 -3.65 12.57 19.38
C LEU A 22 -2.75 13.54 20.16
N ARG A 23 -2.92 14.86 19.97
CA ARG A 23 -2.16 15.88 20.72
C ARG A 23 -2.38 15.75 22.24
N LYS A 24 -3.63 15.57 22.68
CA LYS A 24 -3.94 15.34 24.10
C LYS A 24 -3.27 14.07 24.64
N LYS A 25 -3.26 12.98 23.85
CA LYS A 25 -2.60 11.73 24.23
C LYS A 25 -1.09 11.91 24.37
N ILE A 26 -0.46 12.64 23.45
CA ILE A 26 0.97 12.94 23.47
C ILE A 26 1.33 13.79 24.70
N SER A 27 0.61 14.89 24.96
CA SER A 27 0.87 15.76 26.12
C SER A 27 0.83 15.02 27.46
N ARG A 28 -0.02 14.00 27.59
CA ARG A 28 -0.07 13.14 28.79
C ARG A 28 1.05 12.10 28.82
N LYS A 29 1.43 11.55 27.66
CA LYS A 29 2.39 10.44 27.52
C LYS A 29 3.85 10.82 27.76
N ILE A 30 4.22 12.09 27.52
CA ILE A 30 5.62 12.56 27.65
C ILE A 30 6.17 12.43 29.08
N TYR A 31 5.33 12.42 30.12
CA TYR A 31 5.79 12.37 31.53
C TYR A 31 6.13 10.95 32.03
N GLU A 32 5.45 9.90 31.55
CA GLU A 32 5.54 8.54 32.13
C GLU A 32 6.14 7.50 31.18
N ASP A 33 5.98 7.66 29.86
CA ASP A 33 6.21 6.57 28.89
C ASP A 33 7.56 6.65 28.16
N GLN A 34 8.37 7.71 28.39
CA GLN A 34 9.69 7.86 27.75
C GLN A 34 10.65 6.71 28.11
N ILE A 35 10.45 6.08 29.27
CA ILE A 35 11.22 4.92 29.74
C ILE A 35 10.71 3.61 29.11
N ARG A 36 9.43 3.55 28.70
CA ARG A 36 8.75 2.31 28.29
C ARG A 36 8.72 2.09 26.78
N SER A 37 9.05 3.11 25.97
CA SER A 37 8.97 3.06 24.51
C SER A 37 10.22 2.50 23.82
N GLN A 38 11.21 1.98 24.54
CA GLN A 38 12.33 1.29 23.89
C GLN A 38 11.80 0.04 23.17
N GLN A 39 12.02 0.01 21.85
CA GLN A 39 11.80 -1.19 21.07
C GLN A 39 12.78 -2.26 21.57
N GLY A 40 12.27 -3.41 22.01
CA GLY A 40 13.11 -4.51 22.45
C GLY A 40 13.76 -5.22 21.27
N ASP A 41 15.03 -5.57 21.41
CA ASP A 41 15.78 -6.34 20.41
C ASP A 41 15.33 -7.81 20.43
N ARG A 42 14.28 -8.13 19.68
CA ARG A 42 13.79 -9.50 19.49
C ARG A 42 14.12 -9.97 18.09
N CYS A 43 15.34 -10.49 17.93
CA CYS A 43 15.82 -11.03 16.67
C CYS A 43 15.72 -12.57 16.68
N PHE A 44 15.01 -13.14 15.71
CA PHE A 44 14.97 -14.56 15.46
C PHE A 44 15.57 -14.85 14.09
N THR A 45 16.62 -15.67 14.05
CA THR A 45 17.25 -16.10 12.79
C THR A 45 16.73 -17.48 12.42
N THR A 46 16.21 -17.63 11.20
CA THR A 46 15.77 -18.92 10.67
C THR A 46 16.47 -19.20 9.34
N ASN A 47 17.15 -20.33 9.25
CA ASN A 47 17.75 -20.79 7.99
C ASN A 47 16.62 -21.15 7.00
N HIS A 48 16.68 -20.60 5.79
CA HIS A 48 15.74 -20.90 4.72
C HIS A 48 16.46 -21.42 3.48
N LYS A 49 15.79 -22.24 2.67
CA LYS A 49 16.33 -22.79 1.42
C LYS A 49 15.81 -22.06 0.18
N PHE A 50 15.41 -20.79 0.32
CA PHE A 50 15.00 -19.99 -0.84
C PHE A 50 16.18 -19.80 -1.78
N CYS A 51 15.93 -20.00 -3.07
CA CYS A 51 16.89 -19.65 -4.11
C CYS A 51 16.90 -18.13 -4.30
N LEU A 52 18.09 -17.55 -4.45
CA LEU A 52 18.23 -16.12 -4.76
C LEU A 52 17.77 -15.88 -6.20
N VAL A 53 16.63 -15.21 -6.37
CA VAL A 53 16.11 -14.77 -7.67
C VAL A 53 16.47 -13.30 -7.88
N ARG A 54 16.79 -12.91 -9.13
CA ARG A 54 17.07 -11.52 -9.50
C ARG A 54 15.85 -10.63 -9.19
N SER A 55 16.09 -9.45 -8.61
CA SER A 55 15.05 -8.45 -8.35
C SER A 55 14.23 -8.16 -9.60
N ALA A 56 12.90 -8.25 -9.48
CA ALA A 56 11.95 -8.02 -10.58
C ALA A 56 11.77 -6.53 -10.92
N CYS A 57 12.32 -5.61 -10.12
CA CYS A 57 12.32 -4.18 -10.44
C CYS A 57 13.39 -3.88 -11.48
N ILE A 58 13.19 -4.35 -12.71
CA ILE A 58 13.87 -3.81 -13.88
C ILE A 58 13.11 -2.54 -14.23
N GLU A 59 13.65 -1.41 -13.77
CA GLU A 59 13.14 -0.10 -14.13
C GLU A 59 13.35 0.09 -15.63
N ASN A 60 12.30 -0.20 -16.40
CA ASN A 60 12.31 0.00 -17.84
C ASN A 60 10.97 0.57 -18.28
N TYR A 61 10.76 1.83 -17.95
CA TYR A 61 9.58 2.59 -18.35
C TYR A 61 9.46 2.75 -19.88
N ASN A 62 10.41 2.25 -20.70
CA ASN A 62 10.40 2.45 -22.16
C ASN A 62 10.84 1.26 -23.05
N GLN A 63 11.21 0.07 -22.55
CA GLN A 63 11.55 -1.04 -23.46
C GLN A 63 10.36 -1.97 -23.70
N GLY A 64 9.66 -1.61 -24.78
CA GLY A 64 9.17 -2.56 -25.78
C GLY A 64 8.28 -3.66 -25.25
N LEU A 65 6.99 -3.34 -25.11
CA LEU A 65 5.92 -4.31 -25.15
C LEU A 65 6.10 -5.20 -26.39
N LEU A 66 6.75 -6.35 -26.24
CA LEU A 66 6.63 -7.44 -27.21
C LEU A 66 5.31 -8.16 -26.94
N TYR A 67 4.21 -7.47 -27.25
CA TYR A 67 2.97 -8.16 -27.59
C TYR A 67 3.19 -8.77 -28.98
N GLN A 68 3.44 -10.08 -29.02
CA GLN A 68 3.28 -10.84 -30.26
C GLN A 68 1.79 -11.24 -30.32
N PRO A 69 0.97 -10.62 -31.19
CA PRO A 69 -0.39 -11.10 -31.38
C PRO A 69 -0.34 -12.49 -32.05
N PRO A 70 -1.22 -13.43 -31.69
CA PRO A 70 -1.38 -14.66 -32.43
C PRO A 70 -1.79 -14.31 -33.87
N SER A 71 -1.21 -14.99 -34.86
CA SER A 71 -1.50 -14.78 -36.27
C SER A 71 -3.01 -14.88 -36.53
N THR A 72 -3.65 -13.75 -36.82
CA THR A 72 -5.09 -13.65 -37.07
C THR A 72 -5.44 -14.40 -38.35
N SER A 73 -5.91 -15.64 -38.24
CA SER A 73 -6.68 -16.28 -39.31
C SER A 73 -8.12 -15.76 -39.22
N GLU A 74 -8.43 -14.86 -40.16
CA GLU A 74 -9.75 -14.50 -40.72
C GLU A 74 -10.96 -14.53 -39.77
N ILE A 75 -11.39 -13.35 -39.31
CA ILE A 75 -12.79 -13.13 -38.89
C ILE A 75 -13.28 -11.82 -39.54
N PRO A 76 -14.44 -11.80 -40.24
CA PRO A 76 -14.94 -10.62 -40.93
C PRO A 76 -15.44 -9.56 -39.94
N PRO A 77 -15.45 -8.26 -40.32
CA PRO A 77 -15.93 -7.21 -39.44
C PRO A 77 -17.47 -7.26 -39.36
N GLU A 78 -18.00 -7.77 -38.24
CA GLU A 78 -19.41 -7.58 -37.92
C GLU A 78 -19.64 -6.23 -37.22
N THR A 79 -20.48 -5.48 -37.90
CA THR A 79 -20.99 -4.15 -37.67
C THR A 79 -21.84 -3.96 -36.39
N PHE A 80 -21.64 -2.79 -35.76
CA PHE A 80 -22.56 -2.00 -34.92
C PHE A 80 -23.11 -2.58 -33.60
N PHE A 81 -22.82 -1.88 -32.49
CA PHE A 81 -23.87 -1.41 -31.59
C PHE A 81 -23.55 0.01 -31.08
N ASN A 82 -24.36 0.97 -31.54
CA ASN A 82 -24.50 2.28 -30.92
C ASN A 82 -25.33 2.11 -29.64
N TYR A 83 -24.95 2.80 -28.57
CA TYR A 83 -25.80 2.94 -27.37
C TYR A 83 -26.25 4.39 -27.27
N LYS A 84 -27.54 4.55 -26.96
CA LYS A 84 -28.28 5.80 -26.85
C LYS A 84 -28.00 6.51 -25.54
#